data_AF-A0A6S7A9R9-F1
#
_entry.id   AF-A0A6S7A9R9-F1
#
_cell.length_a   1.000
_cell.length_b   1.000
_cell.length_c   1.000
_cell.angle_alpha   90.00
_cell.angle_beta   90.00
_cell.angle_gamma   90.00
#
_symmetry.space_group_name_H-M   'P 1'
#
loop_
_entity.id
_entity.type
_entity.pdbx_description
1 polymer ?
#
loop_
_entity_poly.entity_id
_entity_poly.type
_entity_poly.pdbx_seq_one_letter_code
_entity_poly.pdbx_strand_id
1 'polypeptide(L)' 'MFPGGFELDHKVGLFDGGADSDENTQVLCVYRADDGPKTGCHDLKTRADLGYRSKA' A
#
# COMPACT_ATOMS: atom_id res chain seq x y z
N MET A 1 3.50 15.39 7.01
CA MET A 1 4.39 14.24 6.69
C MET A 1 4.37 14.06 5.16
N PHE A 2 5.50 13.77 4.51
CA PHE A 2 5.77 14.35 3.17
C PHE A 2 5.48 13.44 1.96
N PRO A 3 4.81 13.92 0.90
CA PRO A 3 3.96 15.10 0.83
C PRO A 3 2.52 14.87 1.33
N GLY A 4 2.09 13.62 1.58
CA GLY A 4 0.70 13.30 1.96
C GLY A 4 0.53 12.34 3.14
N GLY A 5 1.64 11.91 3.76
CA GLY A 5 1.66 10.88 4.80
C GLY A 5 2.28 9.57 4.33
N PHE A 6 2.45 8.65 5.28
CA PHE A 6 2.92 7.30 5.02
C PHE A 6 2.11 6.30 5.85
N GLU A 7 1.98 5.09 5.34
CA GLU A 7 1.36 3.96 6.02
C GLU A 7 2.36 2.80 6.09
N LEU A 8 2.33 2.05 7.20
CA LEU A 8 3.05 0.80 7.34
C LEU A 8 2.22 -0.30 6.69
N ASP A 9 2.82 -1.07 5.78
CA ASP A 9 2.16 -2.14 5.05
C ASP A 9 3.07 -3.38 4.96
N HIS A 10 2.49 -4.56 4.80
CA HIS A 10 3.24 -5.81 4.68
C HIS A 10 3.67 -6.05 3.22
N LYS A 11 4.94 -6.40 2.97
CA LYS A 11 5.47 -6.75 1.64
C LYS A 11 4.70 -7.91 1.03
N VAL A 12 4.46 -8.95 1.83
CA VAL A 12 3.53 -10.04 1.54
C VAL A 12 2.37 -9.93 2.53
N GLY A 13 1.14 -9.86 2.03
CA GLY A 13 -0.05 -9.74 2.89
C GLY A 13 -0.23 -10.94 3.82
N LEU A 14 -0.76 -10.71 5.02
CA LEU A 14 -1.00 -11.78 6.00
C LEU A 14 -1.92 -12.89 5.44
N PHE A 15 -2.92 -12.51 4.63
CA PHE A 15 -3.83 -13.46 3.98
C PHE A 15 -3.14 -14.32 2.89
N ASP A 16 -1.98 -13.89 2.41
CA ASP A 16 -1.14 -14.59 1.42
C ASP A 16 0.07 -15.27 2.09
N GLY A 17 0.01 -15.47 3.41
CA GLY A 17 1.05 -16.17 4.18
C GLY A 17 2.23 -15.31 4.61
N GLY A 18 2.13 -13.98 4.49
CA GLY A 18 3.13 -13.06 5.04
C GLY A 18 3.22 -13.14 6.57
N ALA A 19 4.42 -12.97 7.12
CA ALA A 19 4.64 -12.89 8.56
C ALA A 19 4.33 -11.49 9.10
N ASP A 20 3.82 -11.40 10.32
CA ASP A 20 3.71 -10.11 11.01
C ASP A 20 5.03 -9.77 11.71
N SER A 21 6.00 -9.27 10.94
CA SER A 21 7.34 -8.95 11.42
C SER A 21 7.90 -7.69 10.75
N ASP A 22 8.85 -7.03 11.41
CA ASP A 22 9.51 -5.83 10.88
C ASP A 22 10.17 -6.09 9.52
N GLU A 23 10.70 -7.30 9.29
CA GLU A 23 11.30 -7.69 8.01
C GLU A 23 10.28 -7.77 6.87
N ASN A 24 9.02 -8.13 7.19
CA ASN A 24 7.93 -8.16 6.23
C ASN A 24 7.15 -6.83 6.18
N THR A 25 7.46 -5.83 7.00
CA THR A 25 6.82 -4.51 6.88
C THR A 25 7.64 -3.55 6.01
N GLN A 26 6.95 -2.55 5.46
CA GLN A 26 7.51 -1.46 4.68
C GLN A 26 6.68 -0.20 4.84
N VAL A 27 7.34 0.96 4.79
CA VAL A 27 6.68 2.27 4.85
C VAL A 27 6.38 2.73 3.42
N LEU A 28 5.11 2.99 3.11
CA LEU A 28 4.65 3.38 1.78
C LEU A 28 3.99 4.75 1.79
N CYS A 29 4.27 5.53 0.75
CA CYS A 29 3.69 6.85 0.56
C CYS A 29 2.17 6.78 0.34
N VAL A 30 1.43 7.71 0.93
CA VAL A 30 0.00 7.90 0.70
C VAL A 30 -0.32 9.37 0.47
N TYR A 31 -1.35 9.62 -0.33
CA TYR A 31 -1.93 10.93 -0.55
C TYR A 31 -3.44 10.81 -0.44
N ARG A 32 -4.05 11.70 0.33
CA ARG A 32 -5.50 11.76 0.53
C ARG A 32 -5.95 13.15 0.13
N ALA A 33 -6.83 13.25 -0.86
CA ALA A 33 -7.57 14.48 -1.10
C ALA A 33 -8.73 14.57 -0.09
N ASP A 34 -9.20 15.79 0.20
CA ASP A 34 -10.20 16.05 1.25
C ASP A 34 -11.49 15.23 1.10
N ASP A 35 -11.86 14.88 -0.13
CA ASP A 35 -13.04 14.09 -0.51
C ASP A 35 -12.73 12.98 -1.54
N GLY A 36 -11.45 12.70 -1.78
CA GLY A 36 -11.00 11.79 -2.84
C GLY A 36 -10.42 10.46 -2.35
N PRO A 37 -10.25 9.47 -3.25
CA PRO A 37 -9.65 8.19 -2.90
C PRO A 37 -8.20 8.34 -2.47
N LYS A 38 -7.76 7.42 -1.60
CA LYS A 38 -6.33 7.28 -1.25
C LYS A 38 -5.54 6.96 -2.52
N THR A 39 -4.49 7.70 -2.78
CA THR A 39 -3.54 7.45 -3.88
C THR A 39 -2.12 7.30 -3.33
N GLY A 40 -1.18 6.89 -4.18
CA GLY A 40 0.23 6.72 -3.81
C GLY A 40 0.71 5.27 -3.85
N CYS A 41 1.87 5.04 -3.23
CA CYS A 41 2.60 3.78 -3.26
C CYS A 41 1.79 2.64 -2.64
N HIS A 42 1.13 2.92 -1.50
CA HIS A 42 0.30 1.92 -0.84
C HIS A 42 -0.90 1.52 -1.70
N ASP A 43 -1.58 2.49 -2.35
CA ASP A 43 -2.72 2.19 -3.22
C ASP A 43 -2.29 1.35 -4.44
N LEU A 44 -1.16 1.70 -5.06
CA LEU A 44 -0.58 0.93 -6.16
C LEU A 44 -0.29 -0.53 -5.77
N LYS A 45 0.30 -0.74 -4.59
CA LYS A 45 0.54 -2.08 -4.05
C LYS A 45 -0.76 -2.84 -3.82
N THR A 46 -1.73 -2.24 -3.10
CA THR A 46 -3.02 -2.88 -2.84
C THR A 46 -3.71 -3.34 -4.12
N ARG A 47 -3.66 -2.53 -5.19
CA ARG A 47 -4.20 -2.92 -6.50
C ARG A 47 -3.44 -4.10 -7.11
N ALA A 48 -2.11 -4.07 -7.08
CA ALA A 48 -1.28 -5.17 -7.58
C ALA A 48 -1.56 -6.49 -6.82
N ASP A 49 -1.61 -6.42 -5.49
CA ASP A 49 -1.84 -7.59 -4.60
C ASP A 49 -3.23 -8.21 -4.84
N LEU A 50 -4.25 -7.40 -5.08
CA LEU A 50 -5.61 -7.87 -5.40
C LEU A 50 -5.79 -8.32 -6.87
N GLY A 51 -4.70 -8.40 -7.64
CA GLY A 51 -4.74 -8.87 -9.02
C GLY A 51 -5.34 -7.88 -10.02
N TYR A 52 -5.46 -6.59 -9.67
CA TYR A 52 -5.83 -5.56 -10.64
C TYR A 52 -4.66 -5.35 -11.60
N ARG A 53 -4.75 -6.00 -12.78
CA ARG A 53 -3.91 -5.63 -13.93
C ARG A 53 -4.34 -4.24 -14.39
N SER A 54 -3.42 -3.27 -14.33
CA SER A 54 -3.52 -2.05 -15.13
C SER A 54 -3.87 -2.46 -16.55
N LYS A 55 -5.01 -2.01 -17.09
CA LYS A 55 -5.29 -2.21 -18.51
C LYS A 55 -4.15 -1.56 -19.30
N ALA A 56 -3.46 -2.37 -20.09
CA ALA A 56 -2.48 -1.92 -21.08
C ALA A 56 -3.17 -1.12 -22.20
#